data_AF-A0A6I7MQW3-F1
#
_entry.id   AF-A0A6I7MQW3-F1
#
_cell.length_a   1.000
_cell.length_b   1.000
_cell.length_c   1.000
_cell.angle_alpha   90.00
_cell.angle_beta   90.00
_cell.angle_gamma   90.00
#
_symmetry.space_group_name_H-M   'P 1'
#
loop_
_entity.id
_entity.type
_entity.pdbx_description
1 polymer ?
#
loop_
_entity_poly.entity_id
_entity_poly.type
_entity_poly.pdbx_seq_one_letter_code
_entity_poly.pdbx_strand_id
1 'polypeptide(L)'
;MNNFDKSVAFFKEGKFDEALDAINLSIQEDNTNPEFYFFRARVQTRRGKFENSLSDFDHLISLEPFNPTYISDRAVVLHLLKRDDEAMSEFDRAINLEPQNPYRYSSRAYFKDRIGDLKGAIEDYDKAIELDPEDAVAYNNKGLIEEKMGYQNRSKNSFKKADDLVGYKPINSENNDLPKIGEKKGQDPEPRVTMEPMDPNEVPRKITLSGYLDTILKVFTDKTTQKEFFGFISNGFKKKDS
;
A
#
# COMPACT_ATOMS: atom_id res chain seq x y z
N MET A 1 -24.92 9.92 8.17
CA MET A 1 -23.57 10.04 7.61
C MET A 1 -23.62 11.13 6.56
N ASN A 2 -22.91 12.24 6.80
CA ASN A 2 -22.89 13.36 5.85
C ASN A 2 -22.10 12.93 4.58
N ASN A 3 -22.09 13.76 3.53
CA ASN A 3 -21.42 13.41 2.27
C ASN A 3 -19.90 13.27 2.44
N PHE A 4 -19.30 14.05 3.35
CA PHE A 4 -17.88 13.97 3.66
C PHE A 4 -17.53 12.62 4.29
N ASP A 5 -18.25 12.18 5.31
CA ASP A 5 -18.08 10.88 5.95
C ASP A 5 -18.19 9.74 4.93
N LYS A 6 -19.19 9.80 4.04
CA LYS A 6 -19.35 8.82 2.94
C LYS A 6 -18.12 8.79 2.04
N SER A 7 -17.59 9.97 1.68
CA SER A 7 -16.38 10.06 0.85
C SER A 7 -15.18 9.39 1.53
N VAL A 8 -15.03 9.59 2.85
CA VAL A 8 -13.97 8.97 3.65
C VAL A 8 -14.13 7.45 3.71
N ALA A 9 -15.36 6.95 3.88
CA ALA A 9 -15.63 5.52 3.89
C ALA A 9 -15.32 4.88 2.53
N PHE A 10 -15.80 5.46 1.42
CA PHE A 10 -15.50 4.97 0.08
C PHE A 10 -13.99 4.98 -0.22
N PHE A 11 -13.27 6.02 0.20
CA PHE A 11 -11.82 6.08 0.05
C PHE A 11 -11.11 4.93 0.79
N LYS A 12 -11.53 4.60 2.02
CA LYS A 12 -10.98 3.48 2.79
C LYS A 12 -11.27 2.12 2.14
N GLU A 13 -12.40 1.99 1.46
CA GLU A 13 -12.76 0.81 0.68
C GLU A 13 -12.06 0.73 -0.70
N GLY A 14 -11.32 1.77 -1.10
CA GLY A 14 -10.69 1.85 -2.42
C GLY A 14 -11.65 2.26 -3.55
N LYS A 15 -12.89 2.64 -3.21
CA LYS A 15 -13.93 3.11 -4.13
C LYS A 15 -13.72 4.60 -4.45
N PHE A 16 -12.68 4.90 -5.21
CA PHE A 16 -12.23 6.28 -5.40
C PHE A 16 -13.17 7.14 -6.25
N ASP A 17 -13.95 6.54 -7.16
CA ASP A 17 -14.93 7.26 -7.96
C ASP A 17 -16.12 7.71 -7.08
N GLU A 18 -16.65 6.80 -6.27
CA GLU A 18 -17.73 7.10 -5.31
C GLU A 18 -17.27 8.07 -4.22
N ALA A 19 -16.00 7.97 -3.79
CA ALA A 19 -15.40 8.94 -2.88
C ALA A 19 -15.35 10.34 -3.51
N LEU A 20 -15.02 10.43 -4.80
CA LEU A 20 -14.98 11.70 -5.52
C LEU A 20 -16.37 12.31 -5.69
N ASP A 21 -17.37 11.49 -6.02
CA ASP A 21 -18.75 11.97 -6.15
C ASP A 21 -19.26 12.52 -4.82
N ALA A 22 -19.04 11.78 -3.73
CA ALA A 22 -19.45 12.19 -2.39
C ALA A 22 -18.74 13.49 -1.92
N ILE A 23 -17.42 13.63 -2.15
CA ILE A 23 -16.72 14.86 -1.76
C ILE A 23 -17.12 16.07 -2.60
N ASN A 24 -17.45 15.87 -3.88
CA ASN A 24 -17.96 16.96 -4.72
C ASN A 24 -19.33 17.46 -4.24
N LEU A 25 -20.20 16.58 -3.74
CA LEU A 25 -21.46 17.01 -3.12
C LEU A 25 -21.20 17.86 -1.87
N SER A 26 -20.23 17.49 -1.02
CA SER A 26 -19.83 18.32 0.12
C SER A 26 -19.35 19.71 -0.29
N ILE A 27 -18.55 19.80 -1.36
CA ILE A 27 -18.07 21.09 -1.90
C ILE A 27 -19.21 21.93 -2.47
N GLN A 28 -20.24 21.30 -3.07
CA GLN A 28 -21.42 22.00 -3.55
C GLN A 28 -22.27 22.56 -2.42
N GLU A 29 -22.37 21.85 -1.31
CA GLU A 29 -23.11 22.27 -0.11
C GLU A 29 -22.36 23.37 0.65
N ASP A 30 -21.04 23.25 0.80
CA ASP A 30 -20.16 24.24 1.41
C ASP A 30 -18.81 24.25 0.68
N ASN A 31 -18.58 25.30 -0.09
CA ASN A 31 -17.36 25.47 -0.88
C ASN A 31 -16.24 26.22 -0.14
N THR A 32 -16.44 26.54 1.14
CA THR A 32 -15.50 27.33 1.94
C THR A 32 -14.62 26.47 2.85
N ASN A 33 -15.00 25.20 3.09
CA ASN A 33 -14.24 24.30 3.93
C ASN A 33 -12.99 23.75 3.19
N PRO A 34 -11.75 24.12 3.59
CA PRO A 34 -10.53 23.65 2.94
C PRO A 34 -10.34 22.14 3.08
N GLU A 35 -10.89 21.51 4.12
CA GLU A 35 -10.79 20.05 4.31
C GLU A 35 -11.37 19.29 3.12
N PHE A 36 -12.41 19.82 2.47
CA PHE A 36 -13.04 19.14 1.34
C PHE A 36 -12.15 19.12 0.10
N TYR A 37 -11.48 20.24 -0.20
CA TYR A 37 -10.50 20.31 -1.28
C TYR A 37 -9.27 19.47 -0.96
N PHE A 38 -8.82 19.48 0.30
CA PHE A 38 -7.70 18.63 0.72
C PHE A 38 -8.00 17.15 0.53
N PHE A 39 -9.20 16.72 0.94
CA PHE A 39 -9.63 15.34 0.73
C PHE A 39 -9.82 15.01 -0.76
N ARG A 40 -10.42 15.91 -1.54
CA ARG A 40 -10.59 15.74 -2.99
C ARG A 40 -9.25 15.61 -3.71
N ALA A 41 -8.25 16.42 -3.35
CA ALA A 41 -6.91 16.32 -3.89
C ALA A 41 -6.32 14.92 -3.66
N ARG A 42 -6.44 14.38 -2.44
CA ARG A 42 -5.98 13.03 -2.10
C ARG A 42 -6.71 11.95 -2.87
N VAL A 43 -8.02 12.07 -3.06
CA VAL A 43 -8.83 11.17 -3.91
C VAL A 43 -8.35 11.24 -5.37
N GLN A 44 -8.19 12.44 -5.92
CA GLN A 44 -7.71 12.66 -7.30
C GLN A 44 -6.31 12.07 -7.50
N THR A 45 -5.40 12.23 -6.53
CA THR A 45 -4.07 11.59 -6.53
C THR A 45 -4.18 10.08 -6.62
N ARG A 46 -5.04 9.44 -5.81
CA ARG A 46 -5.26 7.98 -5.87
C ARG A 46 -5.83 7.52 -7.21
N ARG A 47 -6.62 8.36 -7.88
CA ARG A 47 -7.17 8.11 -9.23
C ARG A 47 -6.19 8.39 -10.36
N GLY A 48 -4.96 8.82 -10.06
CA GLY A 48 -3.98 9.22 -11.08
C GLY A 48 -4.31 10.54 -11.77
N LYS A 49 -5.25 11.33 -11.25
CA LYS A 49 -5.66 12.63 -11.79
C LYS A 49 -4.83 13.75 -11.15
N PHE A 50 -3.52 13.72 -11.43
CA PHE A 50 -2.55 14.55 -10.72
C PHE A 50 -2.72 16.05 -10.98
N GLU A 51 -3.09 16.47 -12.19
CA GLU A 51 -3.33 17.91 -12.46
C GLU A 51 -4.53 18.47 -11.69
N ASN A 52 -5.61 17.69 -11.58
CA ASN A 52 -6.76 18.09 -10.77
C ASN A 52 -6.39 18.16 -9.29
N SER A 53 -5.59 17.20 -8.82
CA SER A 53 -5.07 17.21 -7.44
C SER A 53 -4.17 18.43 -7.18
N LEU A 54 -3.29 18.75 -8.12
CA LEU A 54 -2.42 19.92 -8.05
C LEU A 54 -3.25 21.20 -7.96
N SER A 55 -4.30 21.33 -8.77
CA SER A 55 -5.20 22.49 -8.71
C SER A 55 -5.88 22.66 -7.35
N ASP A 56 -6.27 21.56 -6.69
CA ASP A 56 -6.85 21.62 -5.34
C ASP A 56 -5.79 22.04 -4.31
N PHE A 57 -4.55 21.55 -4.42
CA PHE A 57 -3.45 21.98 -3.55
C PHE A 57 -3.03 23.43 -3.78
N ASP A 58 -2.99 23.90 -5.03
CA ASP A 58 -2.72 25.30 -5.35
C ASP A 58 -3.80 26.21 -4.74
N HIS A 59 -5.07 25.80 -4.79
CA HIS A 59 -6.16 26.50 -4.11
C HIS A 59 -5.92 26.55 -2.60
N LEU A 60 -5.62 25.42 -1.96
CA LEU A 60 -5.36 25.36 -0.51
C LEU A 60 -4.18 26.23 -0.08
N ILE A 61 -3.09 26.24 -0.85
CA ILE A 61 -1.92 27.08 -0.57
C ILE A 61 -2.22 28.56 -0.80
N SER A 62 -3.14 28.91 -1.72
CA SER A 62 -3.58 30.30 -1.87
C SER A 62 -4.34 30.82 -0.65
N LEU A 63 -5.04 29.93 0.08
CA LEU A 63 -5.76 30.25 1.32
C LEU A 63 -4.81 30.24 2.54
N GLU A 64 -3.95 29.23 2.62
CA GLU A 64 -3.02 29.02 3.73
C GLU A 64 -1.58 28.82 3.22
N PRO A 65 -0.87 29.92 2.88
CA PRO A 65 0.44 29.83 2.23
C PRO A 65 1.55 29.29 3.12
N PHE A 66 1.31 29.14 4.42
CA PHE A 66 2.27 28.62 5.38
C PHE A 66 1.84 27.29 6.00
N ASN A 67 0.87 26.59 5.40
CA ASN A 67 0.47 25.25 5.85
C ASN A 67 1.44 24.19 5.30
N PRO A 68 2.32 23.63 6.13
CA PRO A 68 3.38 22.72 5.67
C PRO A 68 2.81 21.36 5.21
N THR A 69 1.61 20.99 5.65
CA THR A 69 0.94 19.77 5.20
C THR A 69 0.48 19.91 3.75
N TYR A 70 -0.15 21.03 3.38
CA TYR A 70 -0.56 21.27 1.99
C TYR A 70 0.65 21.36 1.07
N ILE A 71 1.72 22.05 1.49
CA ILE A 71 2.96 22.17 0.74
C ILE A 71 3.63 20.80 0.53
N SER A 72 3.72 19.97 1.57
CA SER A 72 4.33 18.64 1.48
C SER A 72 3.51 17.68 0.61
N ASP A 73 2.18 17.68 0.73
CA ASP A 73 1.33 16.82 -0.10
C ASP A 73 1.31 17.28 -1.57
N ARG A 74 1.39 18.59 -1.81
CA ARG A 74 1.61 19.15 -3.15
C ARG A 74 2.93 18.69 -3.75
N ALA A 75 4.01 18.66 -2.97
CA ALA A 75 5.31 18.16 -3.41
C ALA A 75 5.22 16.71 -3.91
N VAL A 76 4.44 15.86 -3.22
CA VAL A 76 4.17 14.48 -3.68
C VAL A 76 3.47 14.47 -5.04
N VAL A 77 2.48 15.33 -5.25
CA VAL A 77 1.77 15.43 -6.55
C VAL A 77 2.70 15.93 -7.65
N LEU A 78 3.56 16.91 -7.37
CA LEU A 78 4.56 17.41 -8.32
C LEU A 78 5.53 16.30 -8.75
N HIS A 79 6.00 15.47 -7.81
CA HIS A 79 6.81 14.28 -8.14
C HIS A 79 6.06 13.30 -9.05
N LEU A 80 4.77 13.04 -8.78
CA LEU A 80 3.94 12.16 -9.62
C LEU A 80 3.76 12.72 -11.05
N LEU A 81 3.81 14.05 -11.20
CA LEU A 81 3.83 14.78 -12.47
C LEU A 81 5.23 14.87 -13.11
N LYS A 82 6.27 14.26 -12.53
CA LYS A 82 7.66 14.33 -13.00
C LYS A 82 8.28 15.73 -12.91
N ARG A 83 7.80 16.54 -11.98
CA ARG A 83 8.30 17.90 -11.67
C ARG A 83 9.16 17.84 -10.41
N ASP A 84 10.25 17.06 -10.47
CA ASP A 84 11.04 16.69 -9.29
C ASP A 84 11.77 17.89 -8.66
N ASP A 85 12.23 18.86 -9.44
CA ASP A 85 12.88 20.07 -8.90
C ASP A 85 11.92 20.94 -8.08
N GLU A 86 10.67 21.05 -8.54
CA GLU A 86 9.62 21.78 -7.81
C GLU A 86 9.17 21.00 -6.57
N ALA A 87 9.09 19.67 -6.67
CA ALA A 87 8.81 18.83 -5.51
C ALA A 87 9.88 18.99 -4.43
N MET A 88 11.17 18.95 -4.79
CA MET A 88 12.26 19.16 -3.83
C MET A 88 12.14 20.51 -3.13
N SER A 89 11.89 21.58 -3.89
CA SER A 89 11.73 22.94 -3.36
C SER A 89 10.58 23.04 -2.34
N GLU A 90 9.46 22.38 -2.62
CA GLU A 90 8.30 22.36 -1.70
C GLU A 90 8.55 21.50 -0.46
N PHE A 91 9.27 20.37 -0.57
CA PHE A 91 9.71 19.61 0.61
C PHE A 91 10.64 20.43 1.50
N ASP A 92 11.61 21.15 0.92
CA ASP A 92 12.50 22.04 1.66
C ASP A 92 11.74 23.15 2.36
N ARG A 93 10.76 23.76 1.67
CA ARG A 93 9.87 24.76 2.25
C ARG A 93 9.06 24.21 3.43
N ALA A 94 8.48 23.01 3.31
CA ALA A 94 7.72 22.39 4.39
C ALA A 94 8.60 22.09 5.62
N ILE A 95 9.85 21.64 5.42
CA ILE A 95 10.83 21.45 6.50
C ILE A 95 11.20 22.78 7.16
N ASN A 96 11.41 23.85 6.39
CA ASN A 96 11.73 25.17 6.94
C ASN A 96 10.60 25.75 7.81
N LEU A 97 9.35 25.42 7.50
CA LEU A 97 8.18 25.82 8.31
C LEU A 97 8.05 24.99 9.60
N GLU A 98 8.38 23.69 9.56
CA GLU A 98 8.31 22.79 10.71
C GLU A 98 9.62 21.98 10.90
N PRO A 99 10.73 22.62 11.31
CA PRO A 99 12.04 21.98 11.35
C PRO A 99 12.18 20.92 12.45
N GLN A 100 11.24 20.89 13.39
CA GLN A 100 11.17 19.92 14.50
C GLN A 100 10.13 18.82 14.26
N ASN A 101 9.49 18.78 13.09
CA ASN A 101 8.52 17.75 12.77
C ASN A 101 9.20 16.59 12.01
N PRO A 102 9.34 15.39 12.62
CA PRO A 102 10.01 14.24 11.99
C PRO A 102 9.36 13.83 10.67
N TYR A 103 8.03 14.00 10.54
CA TYR A 103 7.28 13.62 9.35
C TYR A 103 7.74 14.38 8.10
N ARG A 104 8.25 15.62 8.25
CA ARG A 104 8.75 16.42 7.12
C ARG A 104 10.00 15.81 6.50
N TYR A 105 10.92 15.37 7.35
CA TYR A 105 12.13 14.67 6.92
C TYR A 105 11.79 13.28 6.37
N SER A 106 10.95 12.49 7.05
CA SER A 106 10.51 11.18 6.52
C SER A 106 9.83 11.28 5.14
N SER A 107 9.06 12.35 4.90
CA SER A 107 8.40 12.59 3.61
C SER A 107 9.40 12.96 2.51
N ARG A 108 10.36 13.85 2.79
CA ARG A 108 11.43 14.19 1.83
C ARG A 108 12.37 13.01 1.59
N ALA A 109 12.66 12.22 2.62
CA ALA A 109 13.47 11.01 2.53
C ALA A 109 12.85 9.99 1.56
N TYR A 110 11.54 9.76 1.70
CA TYR A 110 10.80 8.91 0.76
C TYR A 110 10.92 9.43 -0.67
N PHE A 111 10.73 10.73 -0.89
CA PHE A 111 10.90 11.33 -2.21
C PHE A 111 12.33 11.17 -2.75
N LYS A 112 13.36 11.44 -1.94
CA LYS A 112 14.78 11.27 -2.30
C LYS A 112 15.10 9.84 -2.71
N ASP A 113 14.56 8.84 -2.00
CA ASP A 113 14.66 7.43 -2.40
C ASP A 113 14.05 7.19 -3.79
N ARG A 114 12.88 7.77 -4.08
CA ARG A 114 12.19 7.62 -5.37
C ARG A 114 12.95 8.24 -6.55
N ILE A 115 13.71 9.30 -6.32
CA ILE A 115 14.54 9.95 -7.35
C ILE A 115 15.98 9.42 -7.38
N GLY A 116 16.32 8.47 -6.50
CA GLY A 116 17.63 7.81 -6.46
C GLY A 116 18.71 8.51 -5.62
N ASP A 117 18.38 9.58 -4.89
CA ASP A 117 19.26 10.18 -3.89
C ASP A 117 19.23 9.36 -2.59
N LEU A 118 19.80 8.15 -2.65
CA LEU A 118 19.79 7.21 -1.53
C LEU A 118 20.55 7.74 -0.31
N LYS A 119 21.61 8.53 -0.53
CA LYS A 119 22.39 9.12 0.56
C LYS A 119 21.60 10.20 1.28
N GLY A 120 21.03 11.14 0.55
CA GLY A 120 20.20 12.19 1.13
C GLY A 120 18.93 11.64 1.78
N ALA A 121 18.38 10.52 1.26
CA ALA A 121 17.27 9.83 1.91
C ALA A 121 17.65 9.24 3.27
N ILE A 122 18.83 8.62 3.40
CA ILE A 122 19.34 8.14 4.70
C ILE A 122 19.54 9.31 5.66
N GLU A 123 20.12 10.42 5.21
CA GLU A 123 20.33 11.61 6.05
C GLU A 123 19.02 12.17 6.60
N ASP A 124 17.98 12.23 5.76
CA ASP A 124 16.66 12.69 6.20
C ASP A 124 15.98 11.69 7.14
N TYR A 125 16.08 10.38 6.89
CA TYR A 125 15.59 9.39 7.85
C TYR A 125 16.36 9.42 9.18
N ASP A 126 17.67 9.65 9.15
CA ASP A 126 18.46 9.84 10.36
C ASP A 126 17.95 11.05 11.15
N LYS A 127 17.64 12.16 10.48
CA LYS A 127 17.07 13.33 11.14
C LYS A 127 15.66 13.09 11.68
N ALA A 128 14.81 12.37 10.94
CA ALA A 128 13.49 11.98 11.42
C ALA A 128 13.58 11.11 12.69
N ILE A 129 14.48 10.13 12.71
CA ILE A 129 14.73 9.24 13.84
C ILE A 129 15.33 9.99 15.03
N GLU A 130 16.18 10.98 14.81
CA GLU A 130 16.70 11.85 15.88
C GLU A 130 15.56 12.60 16.59
N LEU A 131 14.58 13.08 15.82
CA LEU A 131 13.42 13.82 16.32
C LEU A 131 12.35 12.92 16.94
N ASP A 132 12.16 11.71 16.38
CA ASP A 132 11.27 10.68 16.91
C ASP A 132 11.95 9.30 16.91
N PRO A 133 12.61 8.93 18.02
CA PRO A 133 13.32 7.65 18.14
C PRO A 133 12.43 6.41 18.16
N GLU A 134 11.09 6.58 18.24
CA GLU A 134 10.12 5.49 18.30
C GLU A 134 9.39 5.27 16.97
N ASP A 135 9.76 6.02 15.90
CA ASP A 135 9.22 5.82 14.56
C ASP A 135 9.80 4.56 13.90
N ALA A 136 9.16 3.41 14.15
CA ALA A 136 9.50 2.14 13.53
C ALA A 136 9.46 2.17 11.99
N VAL A 137 8.62 3.02 11.39
CA VAL A 137 8.49 3.13 9.94
C VAL A 137 9.72 3.82 9.35
N ALA A 138 10.25 4.86 10.02
CA ALA A 138 11.49 5.51 9.60
C ALA A 138 12.68 4.54 9.64
N TYR A 139 12.82 3.73 10.70
CA TYR A 139 13.85 2.69 10.76
C TYR A 139 13.71 1.65 9.65
N ASN A 140 12.50 1.17 9.39
CA ASN A 140 12.25 0.21 8.32
C ASN A 140 12.61 0.79 6.95
N ASN A 141 12.16 2.01 6.64
CA ASN A 141 12.43 2.65 5.36
C ASN A 141 13.92 2.94 5.16
N LYS A 142 14.62 3.39 6.21
CA LYS A 142 16.09 3.52 6.21
C LYS A 142 16.76 2.18 5.93
N GLY A 143 16.31 1.10 6.59
CA GLY A 143 16.84 -0.25 6.39
C GLY A 143 16.71 -0.74 4.94
N LEU A 144 15.60 -0.44 4.27
CA LEU A 144 15.38 -0.72 2.84
C LEU A 144 16.36 0.04 1.95
N ILE A 145 16.64 1.30 2.25
CA ILE A 145 17.60 2.11 1.47
C ILE A 145 19.03 1.61 1.70
N GLU A 146 19.38 1.29 2.95
CA GLU A 146 20.68 0.70 3.29
C GLU A 146 20.91 -0.63 2.56
N GLU A 147 19.87 -1.44 2.39
CA GLU A 147 19.91 -2.66 1.57
C GLU A 147 20.14 -2.36 0.09
N LYS A 148 19.42 -1.40 -0.50
CA LYS A 148 19.64 -0.94 -1.88
C LYS A 148 21.08 -0.48 -2.12
N MET A 149 21.73 0.08 -1.10
CA MET A 149 23.14 0.50 -1.14
C MET A 149 24.14 -0.61 -0.81
N GLY A 150 23.69 -1.81 -0.44
CA GLY A 150 24.54 -2.94 -0.07
C GLY A 150 25.08 -2.91 1.37
N TYR A 151 24.58 -2.03 2.23
CA TYR A 151 24.99 -1.91 3.62
C TYR A 151 24.30 -2.93 4.53
N GLN A 152 24.56 -4.22 4.29
CA GLN A 152 23.86 -5.34 4.93
C GLN A 152 23.81 -5.27 6.47
N ASN A 153 24.93 -4.95 7.13
CA ASN A 153 24.96 -4.88 8.61
C ASN A 153 24.16 -3.70 9.15
N ARG A 154 24.19 -2.55 8.47
CA ARG A 154 23.43 -1.36 8.87
C ARG A 154 21.93 -1.61 8.70
N SER A 155 21.55 -2.13 7.54
CA SER A 155 20.17 -2.50 7.21
C SER A 155 19.58 -3.48 8.24
N LYS A 156 20.31 -4.54 8.61
CA LYS A 156 19.89 -5.47 9.67
C LYS A 156 19.65 -4.78 11.01
N ASN A 157 20.50 -3.84 11.40
CA ASN A 157 20.33 -3.09 12.64
C ASN A 157 19.09 -2.19 12.59
N SER A 158 18.87 -1.51 11.46
CA SER A 158 17.70 -0.67 11.23
C SER A 158 16.41 -1.48 11.31
N PHE A 159 16.33 -2.62 10.62
CA PHE A 159 15.16 -3.52 10.70
C PHE A 159 14.94 -4.08 12.10
N LYS A 160 16.00 -4.54 12.76
CA LYS A 160 15.90 -5.02 14.15
C LYS A 160 15.31 -3.96 15.07
N LYS A 161 15.75 -2.70 14.95
CA LYS A 161 15.21 -1.62 15.75
C LYS A 161 13.74 -1.36 15.44
N ALA A 162 13.33 -1.41 14.17
CA ALA A 162 11.92 -1.32 13.79
C ALA A 162 11.08 -2.46 14.41
N ASP A 163 11.56 -3.70 14.34
CA ASP A 163 10.92 -4.88 14.91
C ASP A 163 10.77 -4.78 16.44
N ASP A 164 11.84 -4.38 17.12
CA ASP A 164 11.88 -4.20 18.58
C ASP A 164 10.84 -3.14 19.02
N LEU A 165 10.67 -2.06 18.26
CA LEU A 165 9.69 -1.00 18.54
C LEU A 165 8.24 -1.47 18.40
N VAL A 166 7.93 -2.32 17.41
CA VAL A 166 6.56 -2.86 17.21
C VAL A 166 6.30 -4.18 17.94
N GLY A 167 7.32 -4.74 18.61
CA GLY A 167 7.26 -6.03 19.28
C GLY A 167 7.16 -7.22 18.32
N TYR A 168 7.51 -7.03 17.05
CA TYR A 168 7.58 -8.13 16.08
C TYR A 168 8.80 -9.00 16.40
N LYS A 169 8.60 -10.32 16.36
CA LYS A 169 9.69 -11.29 16.49
C LYS A 169 9.69 -12.13 15.22
N PRO A 170 10.75 -12.04 14.38
CA PRO A 170 10.83 -12.89 13.22
C PRO A 170 10.83 -14.36 13.66
N ILE A 171 10.14 -15.20 12.90
CA ILE A 171 10.17 -16.64 13.11
C ILE A 171 11.60 -17.09 12.84
N ASN A 172 12.29 -17.61 13.85
CA ASN A 172 13.64 -18.15 13.70
C ASN A 172 13.61 -19.31 12.69
N SER A 173 14.23 -19.14 11.52
CA SER A 173 14.35 -20.23 10.54
C SER A 173 15.23 -21.39 11.03
N GLU A 174 15.97 -21.22 12.12
CA GLU A 174 16.76 -22.27 12.77
C GLU A 174 15.91 -23.20 13.65
N ASN A 175 14.79 -22.71 14.17
CA ASN A 175 13.77 -23.57 14.75
C ASN A 175 12.84 -23.97 13.61
N ASN A 176 12.63 -25.29 13.41
CA ASN A 176 11.76 -25.87 12.37
C ASN A 176 10.27 -25.53 12.57
N ASP A 177 9.92 -24.26 12.82
CA ASP A 177 8.56 -23.77 13.03
C ASP A 177 7.89 -23.36 11.71
N LEU A 178 8.64 -23.34 10.60
CA LEU A 178 8.04 -23.42 9.28
C LEU A 178 7.39 -24.80 9.13
N PRO A 179 6.13 -24.91 8.69
CA PRO A 179 5.56 -26.21 8.35
C PRO A 179 6.48 -26.85 7.32
N LYS A 180 7.08 -27.99 7.68
CA LYS A 180 7.90 -28.78 6.76
C LYS A 180 7.06 -28.99 5.51
N ILE A 181 7.54 -28.53 4.36
CA ILE A 181 6.97 -28.91 3.06
C ILE A 181 7.07 -30.43 3.04
N GLY A 182 5.92 -31.10 3.19
CA GLY A 182 5.87 -32.45 3.71
C GLY A 182 6.77 -33.42 2.94
N GLU A 183 7.74 -34.01 3.62
CA GLU A 183 8.26 -35.32 3.26
C GLU A 183 7.07 -36.30 3.38
N LYS A 184 6.34 -36.52 2.29
CA LYS A 184 5.39 -37.64 2.21
C LYS A 184 6.21 -38.94 2.35
N LYS A 185 6.23 -39.50 3.56
CA LYS A 185 6.69 -40.87 3.80
C LYS A 185 5.79 -41.83 3.01
N GLY A 186 6.37 -42.52 2.03
CA GLY A 186 5.99 -43.87 1.64
C GLY A 186 4.51 -44.16 1.40
N GLN A 187 3.82 -43.31 0.64
CA GLN A 187 2.69 -43.76 -0.16
C GLN A 187 3.13 -43.67 -1.61
N ASP A 188 2.87 -44.72 -2.39
CA ASP A 188 3.15 -44.75 -3.82
C ASP A 188 2.76 -43.40 -4.43
N PRO A 189 3.62 -42.81 -5.28
CA PRO A 189 3.30 -41.53 -5.88
C PRO A 189 1.96 -41.67 -6.59
N GLU A 190 0.96 -40.92 -6.12
CA GLU A 190 -0.25 -40.68 -6.91
C GLU A 190 0.22 -40.30 -8.33
N PRO A 191 -0.36 -40.89 -9.38
CA PRO A 191 0.12 -40.68 -10.73
C PRO A 191 0.24 -39.19 -10.96
N ARG A 192 1.47 -38.72 -11.19
CA ARG A 192 1.71 -37.34 -11.61
C ARG A 192 0.84 -37.14 -12.83
N VAL A 193 -0.12 -36.23 -12.73
CA VAL A 193 -0.81 -35.73 -13.92
C VAL A 193 0.27 -35.09 -14.75
N THR A 194 0.79 -35.83 -15.72
CA THR A 194 1.57 -35.27 -16.81
C THR A 194 0.64 -34.32 -17.53
N MET A 195 0.82 -33.02 -17.30
CA MET A 195 0.25 -32.03 -18.20
C MET A 195 0.90 -32.27 -19.55
N GLU A 196 0.09 -32.62 -20.54
CA GLU A 196 0.55 -32.62 -21.93
C GLU A 196 1.05 -31.20 -22.27
N PRO A 197 2.11 -31.07 -23.08
CA PRO A 197 2.57 -29.77 -23.53
C PRO A 197 1.41 -29.00 -24.14
N MET A 198 1.14 -27.80 -23.63
CA MET A 198 0.07 -26.93 -24.12
C MET A 198 0.31 -26.62 -25.60
N ASP A 199 -0.66 -26.93 -26.47
CA ASP A 199 -0.58 -26.63 -27.91
C ASP A 199 -0.42 -25.10 -28.07
N PRO A 200 0.67 -24.61 -28.69
CA PRO A 200 0.88 -23.17 -28.89
C PRO A 200 -0.24 -22.47 -29.67
N ASN A 201 -1.12 -23.22 -30.33
CA ASN A 201 -2.25 -22.71 -31.10
C ASN A 201 -3.60 -22.82 -30.37
N GLU A 202 -3.67 -23.38 -29.15
CA GLU A 202 -4.90 -23.39 -28.37
C GLU A 202 -5.14 -22.01 -27.72
N VAL A 203 -6.15 -21.30 -28.23
CA VAL A 203 -6.60 -20.04 -27.63
C VAL A 203 -7.21 -20.36 -26.25
N PRO A 204 -6.70 -19.80 -25.14
CA PRO A 204 -7.24 -20.09 -23.82
C PRO A 204 -8.70 -19.67 -23.77
N ARG A 205 -9.60 -20.60 -23.42
CA ARG A 205 -11.03 -20.33 -23.29
C ARG A 205 -11.22 -19.21 -22.26
N LYS A 206 -11.69 -18.06 -22.74
CA LYS A 206 -11.99 -16.89 -21.91
C LYS A 206 -13.04 -17.31 -20.88
N ILE A 207 -12.68 -17.29 -19.59
CA ILE A 207 -13.64 -17.52 -18.52
C ILE A 207 -14.60 -16.33 -18.53
N THR A 208 -15.82 -16.55 -18.99
CA THR A 208 -16.88 -15.54 -18.98
C THR A 208 -17.55 -15.52 -17.62
N LEU A 209 -18.04 -14.35 -17.20
CA LEU A 209 -18.75 -14.19 -15.93
C LEU A 209 -19.98 -15.13 -15.86
N SER A 210 -20.61 -15.37 -17.01
CA SER A 210 -21.70 -16.34 -17.15
C SER A 210 -21.25 -17.79 -16.91
N GLY A 211 -20.06 -18.19 -17.39
CA GLY A 211 -19.53 -19.53 -17.16
C GLY A 211 -19.12 -19.75 -15.70
N TYR A 212 -18.60 -18.71 -15.05
CA TYR A 212 -18.31 -18.74 -13.60
C TYR A 212 -19.59 -18.88 -12.77
N LEU A 213 -20.62 -18.09 -13.08
CA LEU A 213 -21.91 -18.15 -12.39
C LEU A 213 -22.64 -19.49 -12.64
N ASP A 214 -22.59 -20.03 -13.85
CA ASP A 214 -23.14 -21.35 -14.17
C ASP A 214 -22.45 -22.46 -13.36
N THR A 215 -21.13 -22.35 -13.17
CA THR A 215 -20.36 -23.30 -12.36
C THR A 215 -20.75 -23.21 -10.88
N ILE A 216 -20.95 -22.00 -10.34
CA ILE A 216 -21.44 -21.81 -8.97
C ILE A 216 -22.87 -22.36 -8.82
N LEU A 217 -23.75 -22.10 -9.80
CA LEU A 217 -25.12 -22.60 -9.78
C LEU A 217 -25.17 -24.13 -9.75
N LYS A 218 -24.27 -24.80 -10.46
CA LYS A 218 -24.15 -26.27 -10.45
C LYS A 218 -23.86 -26.86 -9.07
N VAL A 219 -23.18 -26.13 -8.17
CA VAL A 219 -23.00 -26.56 -6.77
C VAL A 219 -24.34 -26.73 -6.04
N PHE A 220 -25.37 -25.97 -6.44
CA PHE A 220 -26.70 -26.00 -5.82
C PHE A 220 -27.72 -26.82 -6.60
N THR A 221 -27.51 -27.04 -7.90
CA THR A 221 -28.47 -27.75 -8.76
C THR A 221 -28.06 -29.18 -9.09
N ASP A 222 -26.78 -29.53 -9.01
CA ASP A 222 -26.28 -30.88 -9.31
C ASP A 222 -25.81 -31.61 -8.04
N LYS A 223 -26.39 -32.79 -7.79
CA LYS A 223 -26.13 -33.56 -6.56
C LYS A 223 -24.71 -34.11 -6.48
N THR A 224 -24.08 -34.40 -7.61
CA THR A 224 -22.71 -34.93 -7.65
C THR A 224 -21.72 -33.82 -7.30
N THR A 225 -21.86 -32.66 -7.96
CA THR A 225 -21.06 -31.45 -7.73
C THR A 225 -21.24 -30.93 -6.30
N GLN A 226 -22.46 -30.97 -5.77
CA GLN A 226 -22.75 -30.63 -4.38
C GLN A 226 -21.98 -31.55 -3.41
N LYS A 227 -21.99 -32.86 -3.64
CA LYS A 227 -21.33 -33.83 -2.78
C LYS A 227 -19.80 -33.64 -2.77
N GLU A 228 -19.21 -33.37 -3.93
CA GLU A 228 -17.77 -33.10 -4.04
C GLU A 228 -17.40 -31.79 -3.34
N PHE A 229 -18.16 -30.70 -3.56
CA PHE A 229 -17.90 -29.41 -2.94
C PHE A 229 -18.00 -29.45 -1.40
N PHE A 230 -19.06 -30.04 -0.85
CA PHE A 230 -19.21 -30.15 0.61
C PHE A 230 -18.28 -31.21 1.21
N GLY A 231 -17.88 -32.24 0.44
CA GLY A 231 -16.83 -33.17 0.83
C GLY A 231 -15.48 -32.48 0.98
N PHE A 232 -15.15 -31.57 0.07
CA PHE A 232 -13.96 -30.74 0.13
C PHE A 232 -13.97 -29.78 1.34
N ILE A 233 -15.08 -29.05 1.55
CA ILE A 233 -15.23 -28.13 2.70
C ILE A 233 -15.15 -28.89 4.03
N SER A 234 -15.84 -30.02 4.17
CA SER A 234 -15.86 -30.77 5.44
C SER A 234 -14.51 -31.43 5.79
N ASN A 235 -13.72 -31.84 4.80
CA ASN A 235 -12.39 -32.40 5.02
C ASN A 235 -11.29 -31.34 5.16
N GLY A 236 -11.47 -30.14 4.59
CA GLY A 236 -10.51 -29.03 4.67
C GLY A 236 -10.43 -28.36 6.05
N PHE A 237 -11.48 -28.43 6.87
CA PHE A 237 -11.55 -27.74 8.17
C PHE A 237 -11.37 -28.64 9.41
N LYS A 238 -11.10 -29.94 9.25
CA LYS A 238 -10.77 -30.79 10.40
C LYS A 238 -9.37 -30.44 10.91
N LYS A 239 -9.31 -29.54 11.91
CA LYS A 239 -8.18 -29.44 12.84
C LYS A 239 -7.89 -30.83 13.39
N LYS A 240 -6.68 -31.34 13.15
CA LYS A 240 -6.13 -32.45 13.92
C LYS A 240 -5.82 -31.91 15.31
N ASP A 241 -6.67 -32.22 16.27
CA ASP A 241 -6.30 -32.14 17.68
C ASP A 241 -5.31 -33.28 17.95
N SER A 242 -4.04 -32.93 18.11
CA SER A 242 -2.97 -33.71 18.77
C SER A 242 -1.80 -32.77 19.05
#